data_AF-A0A7C5IMM7-F1
#
_entry.id   AF-A0A7C5IMM7-F1
#
_cell.length_a   1.000
_cell.length_b   1.000
_cell.length_c   1.000
_cell.angle_alpha   90.00
_cell.angle_beta   90.00
_cell.angle_gamma   90.00
#
_symmetry.space_group_name_H-M   'P 1'
#
loop_
_entity.id
_entity.type
_entity.pdbx_description
1 polymer ?
#
loop_
_entity_poly.entity_id
_entity_poly.type
_entity_poly.pdbx_seq_one_letter_code
_entity_poly.pdbx_strand_id
1 'polypeptide(L)'
;MSEEIKQETEKSYCVFGIGEREFLVPKEAVIQILDITKIFPIPGSPDYVVGALPVRGKIVPAIDLAKVYNIERITYSNNKLLVIDIDGEQVGFLSDITPFFVSLDADIIVEDYIDPKKLFEELKVSFQKKPSIKGNDYQK
;
A
#
# COMPACT_ATOMS: atom_id res chain seq x y z
N MET A 1 21.19 -39.37 10.97
CA MET A 1 20.23 -38.64 10.12
C MET A 1 20.18 -37.23 10.65
N SER A 2 21.06 -36.37 10.14
CA SER A 2 21.09 -34.95 10.48
C SER A 2 20.09 -34.25 9.57
N GLU A 3 19.10 -33.60 10.16
CA GLU A 3 18.21 -32.69 9.45
C GLU A 3 19.04 -31.56 8.86
N GLU A 4 19.12 -31.51 7.52
CA GLU A 4 19.65 -30.36 6.81
C GLU A 4 18.76 -29.15 7.09
N ILE A 5 19.32 -28.16 7.77
CA ILE A 5 18.72 -26.83 7.87
C ILE A 5 18.75 -26.24 6.46
N LYS A 6 17.61 -26.30 5.75
CA LYS A 6 17.43 -25.55 4.51
C LYS A 6 17.51 -24.07 4.87
N GLN A 7 18.65 -23.45 4.59
CA GLN A 7 18.71 -21.99 4.51
C GLN A 7 17.72 -21.56 3.43
N GLU A 8 16.79 -20.70 3.79
CA GLU A 8 15.83 -20.11 2.87
C GLU A 8 16.61 -19.10 2.01
N THR A 9 17.19 -19.59 0.91
CA THR A 9 18.13 -18.84 0.07
C THR A 9 17.44 -17.78 -0.79
N GLU A 10 16.14 -17.91 -1.01
CA GLU A 10 15.35 -17.02 -1.87
C GLU A 10 14.15 -16.44 -1.10
N LYS A 11 13.90 -15.14 -1.28
CA LYS A 11 12.72 -14.44 -0.78
C LYS A 11 11.86 -13.99 -1.95
N SER A 12 10.54 -14.15 -1.82
CA SER A 12 9.60 -13.70 -2.84
C SER A 12 8.95 -12.37 -2.48
N TYR A 13 8.82 -11.51 -3.47
CA TYR A 13 8.23 -10.18 -3.34
C TYR A 13 7.14 -9.99 -4.38
N CYS A 14 6.20 -9.10 -4.08
CA CYS A 14 5.31 -8.52 -5.07
C CYS A 14 5.83 -7.13 -5.43
N VAL A 15 6.02 -6.91 -6.74
CA VAL A 15 6.44 -5.65 -7.33
C VAL A 15 5.20 -4.91 -7.82
N PHE A 16 5.10 -3.62 -7.50
CA PHE A 16 4.04 -2.74 -7.97
C PHE A 16 4.58 -1.34 -8.28
N GLY A 17 3.89 -0.59 -9.12
CA GLY A 17 4.40 0.65 -9.70
C GLY A 17 3.71 1.90 -9.16
N ILE A 18 4.48 2.94 -8.89
CA ILE A 18 3.99 4.29 -8.55
C ILE A 18 4.81 5.31 -9.35
N GLY A 19 4.17 5.99 -10.30
CA GLY A 19 4.86 6.87 -11.25
C GLY A 19 5.89 6.08 -12.06
N GLU A 20 7.13 6.57 -12.09
CA GLU A 20 8.25 5.90 -12.78
C GLU A 20 9.03 4.93 -11.88
N ARG A 21 8.55 4.67 -10.64
CA ARG A 21 9.24 3.84 -9.65
C ARG A 21 8.49 2.53 -9.41
N GLU A 22 9.27 1.48 -9.13
CA GLU A 22 8.77 0.18 -8.71
C GLU A 22 9.10 -0.04 -7.23
N PHE A 23 8.14 -0.59 -6.49
CA PHE A 23 8.26 -0.87 -5.06
C PHE A 23 7.99 -2.34 -4.78
N LEU A 24 8.55 -2.84 -3.69
CA LEU A 24 8.45 -4.24 -3.29
C LEU A 24 7.77 -4.39 -1.94
N VAL A 25 6.88 -5.35 -1.82
CA VAL A 25 6.32 -5.85 -0.54
C VAL A 25 6.54 -7.35 -0.43
N PRO A 26 6.62 -7.93 0.78
CA PRO A 26 6.71 -9.38 0.93
C PRO A 26 5.49 -10.06 0.30
N LYS A 27 5.73 -11.16 -0.43
CA LYS A 27 4.66 -11.91 -1.09
C LYS A 27 3.58 -12.36 -0.10
N GLU A 28 3.98 -12.69 1.12
CA GLU A 28 3.13 -13.22 2.19
C GLU A 28 2.08 -12.20 2.67
N ALA A 29 2.36 -10.90 2.51
CA ALA A 29 1.40 -9.86 2.84
C ALA A 29 0.32 -9.69 1.75
N VAL A 30 0.54 -10.18 0.53
CA VAL A 30 -0.39 -9.96 -0.59
C VAL A 30 -1.58 -10.90 -0.53
N ILE A 31 -2.78 -10.33 -0.47
CA ILE A 31 -4.04 -11.08 -0.50
C ILE A 31 -4.49 -11.31 -1.94
N GLN A 32 -4.53 -10.25 -2.73
CA GLN A 32 -4.94 -10.30 -4.14
C GLN A 32 -4.66 -8.97 -4.86
N ILE A 33 -4.64 -9.04 -6.19
CA ILE A 33 -4.55 -7.89 -7.09
C ILE A 33 -5.93 -7.72 -7.73
N LEU A 34 -6.48 -6.51 -7.71
CA LEU A 34 -7.80 -6.20 -8.27
C LEU A 34 -7.72 -5.12 -9.34
N ASP A 35 -8.60 -5.23 -10.34
CA ASP A 35 -8.95 -4.12 -11.22
C ASP A 35 -9.85 -3.13 -10.49
N ILE A 36 -9.49 -1.85 -10.51
CA ILE A 36 -10.28 -0.80 -9.88
C ILE A 36 -11.41 -0.40 -10.84
N THR A 37 -12.63 -0.83 -10.52
CA THR A 37 -13.84 -0.39 -11.24
C THR A 37 -14.42 0.88 -10.64
N LYS A 38 -14.43 0.99 -9.31
CA LYS A 38 -14.96 2.13 -8.58
C LYS A 38 -14.34 2.23 -7.19
N ILE A 39 -13.96 3.44 -6.80
CA ILE A 39 -13.60 3.79 -5.43
C ILE A 39 -14.71 4.66 -4.86
N PHE A 40 -15.15 4.37 -3.63
CA PHE A 40 -16.12 5.18 -2.90
C PHE A 40 -15.37 6.14 -1.98
N PRO A 41 -15.47 7.47 -2.18
CA PRO A 41 -14.78 8.46 -1.35
C PRO A 41 -15.17 8.34 0.14
N ILE A 42 -14.21 8.56 1.03
CA ILE A 42 -14.43 8.63 2.48
C ILE A 42 -14.39 10.10 2.91
N PRO A 43 -15.49 10.70 3.39
CA PRO A 43 -15.48 12.08 3.87
C PRO A 43 -14.51 12.29 5.03
N GLY A 44 -13.71 13.36 4.98
CA GLY A 44 -12.78 13.73 6.05
C GLY A 44 -11.50 12.90 6.13
N SER A 45 -11.29 11.94 5.22
CA SER A 45 -10.05 11.17 5.18
C SER A 45 -8.83 12.05 4.84
N PRO A 46 -7.61 11.62 5.16
CA PRO A 46 -6.39 12.21 4.63
C PRO A 46 -6.35 12.12 3.11
N ASP A 47 -5.63 13.03 2.47
CA ASP A 47 -5.59 13.14 1.00
C ASP A 47 -4.97 11.91 0.33
N TYR A 48 -4.11 11.17 1.04
CA TYR A 48 -3.55 9.90 0.60
C TYR A 48 -4.58 8.76 0.60
N VAL A 49 -5.73 8.90 1.26
CA VAL A 49 -6.83 7.93 1.18
C VAL A 49 -7.77 8.39 0.08
N VAL A 50 -7.78 7.67 -1.04
CA VAL A 50 -8.65 7.98 -2.19
C VAL A 50 -10.10 7.59 -1.90
N GLY A 51 -10.29 6.61 -1.02
CA GLY A 51 -11.59 6.15 -0.54
C GLY A 51 -11.50 4.71 -0.06
N ALA A 52 -12.57 3.95 -0.26
CA ALA A 52 -12.58 2.51 -0.02
C ALA A 52 -13.40 1.76 -1.06
N LEU A 53 -13.20 0.45 -1.10
CA LEU A 53 -13.91 -0.46 -1.99
C LEU A 53 -14.22 -1.77 -1.25
N PRO A 54 -15.37 -2.41 -1.55
CA PRO A 54 -15.73 -3.68 -0.95
C PRO A 54 -14.88 -4.80 -1.54
N VAL A 55 -14.27 -5.60 -0.68
CA VAL A 55 -13.43 -6.75 -1.02
C VAL A 55 -13.85 -7.93 -0.16
N ARG A 56 -14.48 -8.94 -0.77
CA ARG A 56 -14.94 -10.18 -0.10
C ARG A 56 -15.70 -9.91 1.23
N GLY A 57 -16.58 -8.91 1.22
CA GLY A 57 -17.38 -8.54 2.40
C GLY A 57 -16.68 -7.64 3.42
N LYS A 58 -15.40 -7.30 3.21
CA LYS A 58 -14.67 -6.28 3.99
C LYS A 58 -14.61 -4.96 3.23
N ILE A 59 -14.58 -3.85 3.96
CA ILE A 59 -14.33 -2.52 3.38
C ILE A 59 -12.83 -2.28 3.45
N VAL A 60 -12.18 -2.16 2.28
CA VAL A 60 -10.73 -1.95 2.18
C VAL A 60 -10.45 -0.51 1.80
N PRO A 61 -9.72 0.26 2.61
CA PRO A 61 -9.26 1.59 2.24
C PRO A 61 -8.26 1.51 1.08
N ALA A 62 -8.44 2.36 0.08
CA ALA A 62 -7.56 2.53 -1.06
C ALA A 62 -6.62 3.72 -0.81
N ILE A 63 -5.32 3.44 -0.71
CA ILE A 63 -4.27 4.38 -0.40
C ILE A 63 -3.45 4.69 -1.65
N ASP A 64 -3.28 5.98 -1.89
CA ASP A 64 -2.38 6.54 -2.89
C ASP A 64 -1.01 6.85 -2.27
N LEU A 65 -0.09 5.89 -2.38
CA LEU A 65 1.28 6.04 -1.89
C LEU A 65 2.08 7.10 -2.65
N ALA A 66 1.65 7.53 -3.85
CA ALA A 66 2.28 8.66 -4.54
C ALA A 66 2.18 9.94 -3.69
N LYS A 67 1.03 10.14 -3.02
CA LYS A 67 0.83 11.28 -2.12
C LYS A 67 1.59 11.15 -0.81
N VAL A 68 1.88 9.91 -0.37
CA VAL A 68 2.65 9.64 0.85
C VAL A 68 4.13 9.94 0.61
N TYR A 69 4.67 9.49 -0.53
CA TYR A 69 6.08 9.64 -0.88
C TYR A 69 6.38 10.87 -1.76
N ASN A 70 5.37 11.70 -2.02
CA ASN A 70 5.46 12.87 -2.89
C ASN A 70 6.04 12.54 -4.29
N ILE A 71 5.54 11.47 -4.90
CA ILE A 71 5.94 10.98 -6.23
C ILE A 71 4.95 11.53 -7.27
N GLU A 72 5.49 12.04 -8.37
CA GLU A 72 4.67 12.50 -9.50
C GLU A 72 4.09 11.31 -10.26
N ARG A 73 2.78 11.37 -10.55
CA ARG A 73 2.10 10.40 -11.40
C ARG A 73 1.83 10.98 -12.78
N ILE A 74 2.50 10.45 -13.78
CA ILE A 74 2.26 10.75 -15.18
C ILE A 74 1.12 9.84 -15.67
N THR A 75 -0.10 10.03 -15.12
CA THR A 75 -1.36 9.32 -15.44
C THR A 75 -1.23 7.97 -16.16
N TYR A 76 -1.41 6.87 -15.43
CA TYR A 76 -1.46 5.53 -16.03
C TYR A 76 -2.87 4.93 -15.97
N SER A 77 -3.33 4.46 -17.11
CA SER A 77 -4.69 3.97 -17.40
C SER A 77 -5.00 2.57 -16.82
N ASN A 78 -4.10 2.02 -16.02
CA ASN A 78 -4.21 0.68 -15.43
C ASN A 78 -4.21 0.76 -13.90
N ASN A 79 -5.25 1.39 -13.34
CA ASN A 79 -5.44 1.48 -11.90
C ASN A 79 -5.71 0.10 -11.31
N LYS A 80 -4.65 -0.56 -10.83
CA LYS A 80 -4.76 -1.80 -10.06
C LYS A 80 -4.75 -1.47 -8.57
N LEU A 81 -5.42 -2.30 -7.79
CA LEU A 81 -5.33 -2.27 -6.34
C LEU A 81 -4.60 -3.51 -5.85
N LEU A 82 -3.44 -3.29 -5.25
CA LEU A 82 -2.71 -4.32 -4.52
C LEU A 82 -3.29 -4.39 -3.10
N VAL A 83 -4.10 -5.42 -2.82
CA VAL A 83 -4.66 -5.64 -1.48
C VAL A 83 -3.67 -6.44 -0.64
N ILE A 84 -3.28 -5.87 0.49
CA ILE A 84 -2.37 -6.47 1.45
C ILE A 84 -3.04 -6.66 2.82
N ASP A 85 -2.57 -7.64 3.57
CA ASP A 85 -2.88 -7.87 4.98
C ASP A 85 -1.74 -7.37 5.86
N ILE A 86 -2.08 -6.60 6.89
CA ILE A 86 -1.15 -6.08 7.88
C ILE A 86 -1.76 -6.36 9.26
N ASP A 87 -1.24 -7.37 9.95
CA ASP A 87 -1.72 -7.81 11.27
C ASP A 87 -3.26 -8.02 11.32
N GLY A 88 -3.86 -8.55 10.24
CA GLY A 88 -5.30 -8.80 10.11
C GLY A 88 -6.14 -7.62 9.60
N GLU A 89 -5.54 -6.44 9.47
CA GLU A 89 -6.13 -5.28 8.80
C GLU A 89 -5.83 -5.31 7.30
N GLN A 90 -6.83 -5.05 6.46
CA GLN A 90 -6.66 -5.06 5.00
C GLN A 90 -6.57 -3.65 4.45
N VAL A 91 -5.57 -3.40 3.63
CA VAL A 91 -5.33 -2.10 2.99
C VAL A 91 -5.04 -2.33 1.50
N GLY A 92 -5.50 -1.42 0.65
CA GLY A 92 -5.23 -1.45 -0.77
C GLY A 92 -4.25 -0.35 -1.18
N PHE A 93 -3.21 -0.69 -1.93
CA PHE A 93 -2.32 0.28 -2.56
C PHE A 93 -2.64 0.44 -4.04
N LEU A 94 -2.77 1.69 -4.49
CA LEU A 94 -2.90 1.99 -5.91
C LEU A 94 -1.60 1.69 -6.64
N SER A 95 -1.68 0.92 -7.72
CA SER A 95 -0.57 0.61 -8.61
C SER A 95 -0.87 1.08 -10.02
N ASP A 96 0.13 1.68 -10.66
CA ASP A 96 0.09 2.20 -12.03
C ASP A 96 0.37 1.11 -13.08
N ILE A 97 0.94 -0.01 -12.65
CA ILE A 97 1.16 -1.21 -13.45
C ILE A 97 0.38 -2.40 -12.87
N THR A 98 0.32 -3.50 -13.62
CA THR A 98 -0.13 -4.78 -13.05
C THR A 98 0.95 -5.34 -12.14
N PRO A 99 0.71 -5.47 -10.82
CA PRO A 99 1.70 -6.04 -9.93
C PRO A 99 2.06 -7.47 -10.33
N PHE A 100 3.31 -7.85 -10.10
CA PHE A 100 3.84 -9.16 -10.43
C PHE A 100 4.73 -9.68 -9.30
N PHE A 101 5.11 -10.95 -9.35
CA PHE A 101 5.94 -11.57 -8.30
C PHE A 101 7.34 -11.87 -8.82
N VAL A 102 8.33 -11.66 -7.97
CA VAL A 102 9.74 -11.98 -8.21
C VAL A 102 10.32 -12.74 -7.03
N SER A 103 11.28 -13.62 -7.29
CA SER A 103 12.12 -14.23 -6.25
C SER A 103 13.52 -13.64 -6.37
N LEU A 104 14.09 -13.24 -5.24
CA LEU A 104 15.42 -12.66 -5.15
C LEU A 104 16.23 -13.43 -4.11
N ASP A 105 17.53 -13.58 -4.36
CA ASP A 105 18.45 -14.16 -3.39
C ASP A 105 18.52 -13.27 -2.13
N ALA A 106 18.71 -13.91 -0.96
CA ALA A 106 18.65 -13.23 0.33
C ALA A 106 19.74 -12.17 0.55
N ASP A 107 20.80 -12.17 -0.26
CA ASP A 107 21.92 -11.22 -0.24
C ASP A 107 21.68 -9.98 -1.14
N ILE A 108 20.64 -9.98 -1.97
CA ILE A 108 20.25 -8.82 -2.77
C ILE A 108 19.62 -7.76 -1.87
N ILE A 109 20.21 -6.57 -1.85
CA ILE A 109 19.67 -5.39 -1.17
C ILE A 109 18.65 -4.73 -2.10
N VAL A 110 17.43 -4.56 -1.61
CA VAL A 110 16.33 -3.90 -2.32
C VAL A 110 16.13 -2.52 -1.70
N GLU A 111 16.41 -1.45 -2.46
CA GLU A 111 16.27 -0.07 -1.96
C GLU A 111 14.80 0.37 -1.84
N ASP A 112 13.94 -0.09 -2.74
CA ASP A 112 12.52 0.28 -2.81
C ASP A 112 11.60 -0.71 -2.09
N TYR A 113 12.12 -1.38 -1.05
CA TYR A 113 11.32 -2.27 -0.21
C TYR A 113 10.45 -1.47 0.77
N ILE A 114 9.14 -1.74 0.74
CA ILE A 114 8.16 -1.21 1.68
C ILE A 114 7.85 -2.29 2.70
N ASP A 115 8.24 -2.04 3.96
CA ASP A 115 7.76 -2.83 5.10
C ASP A 115 6.28 -2.47 5.37
N PRO A 116 5.34 -3.40 5.17
CA PRO A 116 3.91 -3.10 5.29
C PRO A 116 3.52 -2.64 6.70
N LYS A 117 4.12 -3.24 7.74
CA LYS A 117 3.80 -2.92 9.14
C LYS A 117 4.32 -1.55 9.51
N LYS A 118 5.56 -1.23 9.14
CA LYS A 118 6.15 0.08 9.39
C LYS A 118 5.36 1.18 8.68
N LEU A 119 5.04 1.00 7.40
CA LEU A 119 4.24 1.95 6.63
C LEU A 119 2.87 2.17 7.29
N PHE A 120 2.23 1.10 7.74
CA PHE A 120 0.91 1.19 8.38
C PHE A 120 0.92 2.02 9.66
N GLU A 121 1.93 1.81 10.52
CA GLU A 121 2.11 2.62 11.73
C GLU A 121 2.40 4.09 11.41
N GLU A 122 3.22 4.38 10.39
CA GLU A 122 3.49 5.75 9.94
C GLU A 122 2.21 6.47 9.45
N LEU A 123 1.35 5.75 8.74
CA LEU A 123 0.06 6.27 8.27
C LEU A 123 -0.90 6.54 9.43
N LYS A 124 -1.00 5.63 10.42
CA LYS A 124 -1.79 5.82 11.65
C LYS A 124 -1.34 7.05 12.44
N VAL A 125 -0.03 7.22 12.63
CA VAL A 125 0.56 8.39 13.32
C VAL A 125 0.23 9.68 12.57
N SER A 126 0.31 9.67 11.24
CA SER A 126 0.00 10.84 10.41
C SER A 126 -1.50 11.21 10.47
N PHE A 127 -2.38 10.20 10.59
CA PHE A 127 -3.82 10.41 10.74
C PHE A 127 -4.18 11.12 12.05
N GLN A 128 -3.51 10.77 13.15
CA GLN A 128 -3.77 11.33 14.49
C GLN A 128 -3.22 12.75 14.69
N LYS A 129 -2.33 13.21 13.81
CA LYS A 129 -1.69 14.54 13.90
C LYS A 129 -2.45 15.66 13.20
N LYS A 130 -3.60 15.40 12.53
CA LYS A 130 -4.40 16.47 11.90
C LYS A 130 -4.87 17.47 12.98
N PRO A 131 -4.70 18.80 12.76
CA PRO A 131 -4.99 19.79 13.78
C PRO A 131 -6.49 19.83 14.05
N SER A 132 -6.86 19.93 15.34
CA SER A 132 -8.19 20.38 15.73
C SER A 132 -8.45 21.71 15.04
N ILE A 133 -9.37 21.72 14.07
CA ILE A 133 -9.90 22.97 13.54
C ILE A 133 -10.56 23.66 14.72
N LYS A 134 -9.87 24.64 15.34
CA LYS A 134 -10.56 25.63 16.17
C LYS A 134 -11.54 26.29 15.22
N GLY A 135 -12.83 26.03 15.46
CA GLY A 135 -13.90 26.74 14.78
C GLY A 135 -13.63 28.22 14.92
N ASN A 136 -13.38 28.89 13.80
CA ASN A 136 -13.29 30.33 13.78
C ASN A 136 -14.68 30.84 13.43
N ASP A 137 -15.22 31.57 14.39
CA ASP A 137 -16.50 32.22 14.48
C ASP A 137 -17.05 32.77 13.16
N TYR A 138 -18.34 32.50 12.93
CA TYR A 138 -19.21 33.37 12.15
C TYR A 138 -19.29 34.73 12.84
N GLN A 139 -18.41 35.65 12.45
CA GLN A 139 -18.47 37.07 12.80
C GLN A 139 -18.10 37.91 11.58
N LYS A 140 -19.03 38.05 10.62
CA LYS A 140 -19.65 39.33 10.22
C LYS A 140 -20.52 39.16 8.98
#